data_AF-A0A8J6V1K3-F1
#
_entry.id   AF-A0A8J6V1K3-F1
#
_cell.length_a   1.000
_cell.length_b   1.000
_cell.length_c   1.000
_cell.angle_alpha   90.00
_cell.angle_beta   90.00
_cell.angle_gamma   90.00
#
_symmetry.space_group_name_H-M   'P 1'
#
loop_
_entity.id
_entity.type
_entity.pdbx_description
1 polymer ?
#
loop_
_entity_poly.entity_id
_entity_poly.type
_entity_poly.pdbx_seq_one_letter_code
_entity_poly.pdbx_strand_id
1 'polypeptide(L)' 'MSKAVMARYSLEISDDDKKRIESCRDDLSWKELSFGAKLRVLVFERVEALEGKTSKS' A
#
# COMPACT_ATOMS: atom_id res chain seq x y z
N MET A 1 -18.14 13.42 18.86
CA MET A 1 -17.54 12.86 17.62
C MET A 1 -16.07 12.62 17.89
N SER A 2 -15.64 11.38 18.05
CA SER A 2 -14.23 11.06 18.29
C SER A 2 -13.43 11.30 17.00
N LYS A 3 -12.44 12.18 17.07
CA LYS A 3 -11.51 12.44 15.96
C LYS A 3 -10.81 11.12 15.63
N ALA A 4 -10.96 10.61 14.40
CA ALA A 4 -10.27 9.40 13.97
C ALA A 4 -8.76 9.66 14.10
N VAL A 5 -8.12 9.01 15.08
CA VAL A 5 -6.67 9.05 15.22
C VAL A 5 -6.13 8.16 14.12
N MET A 6 -5.49 8.76 13.11
CA MET A 6 -4.71 7.98 12.15
C MET A 6 -3.55 7.34 12.91
N ALA A 7 -3.65 6.02 13.12
CA ALA A 7 -2.56 5.25 13.68
C ALA A 7 -1.32 5.37 12.79
N ARG A 8 -0.17 5.65 13.41
CA ARG A 8 1.11 5.75 12.72
C ARG A 8 1.88 4.47 12.98
N TYR A 9 2.30 3.81 11.92
CA TYR A 9 3.08 2.57 11.98
C TYR A 9 4.50 2.84 11.52
N SER A 10 5.47 2.19 12.17
CA SER A 10 6.85 2.10 11.70
C SER A 10 7.04 0.75 11.04
N LEU A 11 7.65 0.72 9.86
CA LEU A 11 7.94 -0.50 9.12
C LEU A 11 9.40 -0.44 8.66
N GLU A 12 10.15 -1.51 8.94
CA GLU A 12 11.49 -1.69 8.38
C GLU A 12 11.36 -2.34 7.01
N ILE A 13 11.95 -1.70 6.00
CA ILE A 13 11.92 -2.16 4.60
C ILE A 13 13.34 -2.03 4.05
N SER A 14 13.80 -3.05 3.34
CA SER A 14 15.09 -3.00 2.64
C SER A 14 15.09 -1.92 1.55
N ASP A 15 16.27 -1.40 1.20
CA ASP A 15 16.39 -0.44 0.09
C ASP A 15 15.93 -1.05 -1.25
N ASP A 16 16.14 -2.34 -1.45
CA ASP A 16 15.73 -3.04 -2.66
C ASP A 16 14.21 -3.18 -2.74
N ASP A 17 13.53 -3.53 -1.64
CA ASP A 17 12.06 -3.58 -1.62
C ASP A 17 11.46 -2.19 -1.76
N LYS A 18 12.08 -1.16 -1.16
CA LYS A 18 11.67 0.23 -1.37
C LYS A 18 11.74 0.61 -2.85
N LYS A 19 12.85 0.31 -3.53
CA LYS A 19 12.99 0.55 -4.98
C LYS A 19 11.92 -0.20 -5.78
N ARG A 20 11.68 -1.47 -5.46
CA ARG A 20 10.65 -2.28 -6.12
C ARG A 20 9.26 -1.67 -5.98
N ILE A 21 8.89 -1.16 -4.81
CA ILE A 21 7.61 -0.47 -4.57
C ILE A 21 7.53 0.85 -5.35
N GLU A 22 8.62 1.64 -5.35
CA GLU A 22 8.68 2.91 -6.06
C GLU A 22 8.51 2.74 -7.58
N SER A 23 9.00 1.62 -8.13
CA SER A 23 9.02 1.33 -9.57
C SER A 23 8.06 0.23 -10.05
N CYS A 24 7.13 -0.26 -9.21
CA CYS A 24 6.27 -1.38 -9.62
C CYS A 24 5.17 -0.99 -10.62
N ARG A 25 4.99 0.30 -10.89
CA ARG A 25 4.10 0.83 -11.94
C ARG A 25 4.75 2.01 -12.63
N ASP A 26 4.42 2.19 -13.90
CA ASP A 26 5.03 3.19 -14.77
C ASP A 26 4.16 4.44 -15.00
N ASP A 27 2.91 4.43 -14.53
CA ASP A 27 1.97 5.51 -14.74
C ASP A 27 2.32 6.78 -13.95
N LEU A 28 1.89 7.93 -14.50
CA LEU A 28 2.17 9.25 -13.92
C LEU A 28 1.59 9.38 -12.51
N SER A 29 0.36 8.90 -12.30
CA SER A 29 -0.28 8.91 -10.98
C SER A 29 0.57 8.17 -9.95
N TRP A 30 1.15 7.03 -10.29
CA TRP A 30 2.03 6.29 -9.39
C TRP A 30 3.27 7.10 -9.04
N LYS A 31 3.94 7.69 -10.04
CA LYS A 31 5.20 8.44 -9.84
C LYS A 31 5.03 9.65 -8.93
N GLU A 32 3.86 10.29 -8.93
CA GLU A 32 3.55 11.45 -8.10
C GLU A 32 3.14 11.10 -6.65
N LEU A 33 2.79 9.84 -6.37
CA LEU A 33 2.42 9.41 -5.02
C LEU A 33 3.62 9.39 -4.08
N SER A 34 3.40 9.84 -2.84
CA SER A 34 4.35 9.57 -1.75
C SER A 34 4.50 8.06 -1.51
N PHE A 35 5.67 7.63 -1.02
CA PHE A 35 5.92 6.23 -0.69
C PHE A 35 4.86 5.63 0.25
N GLY A 36 4.42 6.38 1.27
CA GLY A 36 3.36 5.93 2.18
C GLY A 36 2.01 5.75 1.50
N ALA A 37 1.69 6.58 0.50
CA ALA A 37 0.48 6.41 -0.30
C ALA A 37 0.58 5.19 -1.23
N LYS A 38 1.73 4.95 -1.86
CA LYS A 38 2.01 3.73 -2.64
C LYS A 38 1.80 2.48 -1.81
N LEU A 39 2.40 2.43 -0.62
CA LEU A 39 2.23 1.33 0.33
C LEU A 39 0.74 1.09 0.66
N ARG A 40 0.01 2.16 0.96
CA ARG A 40 -1.42 2.06 1.29
C ARG A 40 -2.22 1.46 0.13
N VAL A 41 -1.97 1.89 -1.11
CA VAL A 41 -2.63 1.33 -2.30
C VAL A 41 -2.35 -0.16 -2.43
N LEU A 42 -1.08 -0.57 -2.39
CA LEU A 42 -0.69 -1.98 -2.51
C LEU A 42 -1.31 -2.85 -1.41
N VAL A 43 -1.36 -2.36 -0.18
CA VAL A 43 -1.97 -3.07 0.94
C VAL A 43 -3.46 -3.27 0.71
N PHE A 44 -4.20 -2.23 0.32
CA PHE A 44 -5.65 -2.35 0.10
C PHE A 44 -5.99 -3.27 -1.07
N GLU A 45 -5.30 -3.14 -2.19
CA GLU A 45 -5.49 -4.06 -3.33
C GLU A 45 -5.21 -5.51 -2.92
N ARG A 46 -4.20 -5.74 -2.07
CA ARG A 46 -3.90 -7.08 -1.56
C ARG A 46 -4.98 -7.61 -0.64
N VAL A 47 -5.53 -6.76 0.24
CA VAL A 47 -6.64 -7.10 1.13
C VAL A 47 -7.88 -7.46 0.31
N GLU A 48 -8.29 -6.62 -0.64
CA GLU A 48 -9.42 -6.87 -1.54
C GLU A 48 -9.25 -8.18 -2.31
N ALA A 49 -8.04 -8.44 -2.83
CA ALA A 49 -7.74 -9.69 -3.53
C ALA A 49 -7.78 -10.93 -2.63
N LEU A 50 -7.57 -10.79 -1.32
CA LEU A 50 -7.70 -11.88 -0.34
C LEU A 50 -9.17 -12.08 0.06
N GLU A 51 -9.90 -11.01 0.34
CA GLU A 51 -11.32 -11.04 0.70
C GLU A 51 -12.20 -11.58 -0.44
N GLY A 52 -11.89 -11.22 -1.68
CA GLY A 52 -12.53 -11.75 -2.88
C GLY A 52 -12.22 -13.24 -3.14
N LYS A 53 -11.13 -13.77 -2.57
CA LYS A 53 -10.76 -15.20 -2.64
C LYS A 53 -11.36 -16.02 -1.50
N THR A 54 -11.57 -15.42 -0.33
CA THR A 54 -12.21 -16.12 0.82
C THR A 54 -13.71 -16.35 0.65
N SER A 55 -14.36 -15.71 -0.32
CA SER A 55 -15.80 -15.88 -0.59
C SER A 55 -16.14 -17.01 -1.58
N LYS A 56 -15.15 -17.78 -2.03
CA LYS A 56 -15.32 -18.90 -2.99
C LYS A 56 -14.64 -20.19 -2.53
N SER A 57 -14.72 -20.54 -1.25
CA SER A 57 -14.37 -21.87 -0.75
C SER A 57 -15.40 -22.37 0.25
#